data_AF-A0A9K3D131-F1
#
_entry.id   AF-A0A9K3D131-F1
#
_cell.length_a   1.000
_cell.length_b   1.000
_cell.length_c   1.000
_cell.angle_alpha   90.00
_cell.angle_beta   90.00
_cell.angle_gamma   90.00
#
_symmetry.space_group_name_H-M   'P 1'
#
loop_
_entity.id
_entity.type
_entity.pdbx_description
1 polymer ?
#
loop_
_entity_poly.entity_id
_entity_poly.type
_entity_poly.pdbx_seq_one_letter_code
_entity_poly.pdbx_strand_id
1 'polypeptide(L)'
;MAKKGKNKYLKACEVLSIPHEPEAVPEAVQNLVINISRSIPANPAHTEYILRRVFAGEVPTQPQLTAGLAHMATLGDAPVDDAAFDVSCGIGVEYTEEEIKEAMVAAVDAALPRLIQLGKPIVGLALKPLKERLPWLNIKAHTSALSKMVEEALANAPTPEVEEVPATPLPTDKVSPPAPSAPEEVTDEMVFGAIPAENRYTSMQTPENAAAHKAFLESVGATILTRFPPEPNGYLHLGHAKSCFLNFGYAAQRGGKTYLRFDDTNPEKESHEYINSIKKDVAWLGHTPFTVTHTSDYFQQLYDIACDLVSRGLAYVDDQNKEDMSSYR
;
A
#
# COMPACT_ATOMS: atom_id res chain seq x y z
N MET A 1 15.28 -8.90 9.30
CA MET A 1 15.03 -7.54 8.74
C MET A 1 16.21 -6.58 8.91
N ALA A 2 17.10 -6.76 9.88
CA ALA A 2 18.25 -5.87 10.17
C ALA A 2 19.27 -5.69 9.01
N LYS A 3 19.56 -6.71 8.20
CA LYS A 3 20.57 -6.62 7.12
C LYS A 3 20.18 -5.68 5.95
N LYS A 4 18.88 -5.50 5.67
CA LYS A 4 18.38 -4.68 4.54
C LYS A 4 18.42 -3.17 4.84
N GLY A 5 18.36 -2.79 6.13
CA GLY A 5 18.51 -1.40 6.58
C GLY A 5 19.96 -0.92 6.53
N LYS A 6 20.91 -1.78 6.94
CA LYS A 6 22.36 -1.47 6.93
C LYS A 6 22.87 -1.06 5.54
N ASN A 7 22.46 -1.74 4.47
CA ASN A 7 22.87 -1.39 3.10
C ASN A 7 22.33 0.00 2.67
N LYS A 8 21.10 0.36 3.08
CA LYS A 8 20.53 1.68 2.77
C LYS A 8 21.22 2.81 3.54
N TYR A 9 21.56 2.57 4.80
CA TYR A 9 22.30 3.53 5.63
C TYR A 9 23.70 3.80 5.06
N LEU A 10 24.42 2.75 4.67
CA LEU A 10 25.75 2.89 4.05
C LEU A 10 25.71 3.76 2.77
N LYS A 11 24.73 3.52 1.89
CA LYS A 11 24.50 4.36 0.70
C LYS A 11 24.14 5.80 1.07
N ALA A 12 23.34 6.01 2.13
CA ALA A 12 23.02 7.35 2.61
C ALA A 12 24.28 8.07 3.12
N CYS A 13 25.15 7.37 3.83
CA CYS A 13 26.43 7.91 4.28
C CYS A 13 27.35 8.30 3.13
N GLU A 14 27.42 7.50 2.05
CA GLU A 14 28.19 7.82 0.85
C GLU A 14 27.69 9.10 0.19
N VAL A 15 26.37 9.22 0.02
CA VAL A 15 25.72 10.40 -0.56
C VAL A 15 25.96 11.65 0.27
N LEU A 16 25.94 11.52 1.60
CA LEU A 16 26.10 12.63 2.54
C LEU A 16 27.56 12.89 2.94
N SER A 17 28.51 12.09 2.42
CA SER A 17 29.94 12.18 2.75
C SER A 17 30.23 12.12 4.27
N ILE A 18 29.47 11.29 5.00
CA ILE A 18 29.64 11.07 6.44
C ILE A 18 30.32 9.72 6.73
N PRO A 19 31.13 9.61 7.81
CA PRO A 19 31.85 8.38 8.13
C PRO A 19 30.92 7.17 8.37
N HIS A 20 31.38 5.99 7.95
CA HIS A 20 30.60 4.76 7.91
C HIS A 20 30.73 3.93 9.21
N GLU A 21 29.98 4.27 10.25
CA GLU A 21 29.94 3.45 11.48
C GLU A 21 28.52 2.97 11.82
N PRO A 22 27.96 2.01 11.06
CA PRO A 22 26.58 1.52 11.25
C PRO A 22 26.35 0.75 12.56
N GLU A 23 27.41 0.30 13.24
CA GLU A 23 27.30 -0.49 14.47
C GLU A 23 27.22 0.37 15.73
N ALA A 24 27.65 1.63 15.65
CA ALA A 24 27.60 2.60 16.75
C ALA A 24 26.32 3.46 16.74
N VAL A 25 25.54 3.43 15.65
CA VAL A 25 24.39 4.34 15.45
C VAL A 25 23.07 3.60 15.63
N PRO A 26 22.14 4.06 16.50
CA PRO A 26 20.83 3.44 16.69
C PRO A 26 20.01 3.40 15.39
N GLU A 27 19.20 2.35 15.19
CA GLU A 27 18.38 2.17 13.97
C GLU A 27 17.42 3.35 13.72
N ALA A 28 16.92 3.99 14.78
CA ALA A 28 16.09 5.20 14.66
C ALA A 28 16.86 6.35 13.98
N VAL A 29 18.11 6.59 14.40
CA VAL A 29 19.00 7.61 13.84
C VAL A 29 19.38 7.24 12.40
N GLN A 30 19.68 5.97 12.13
CA GLN A 30 19.97 5.50 10.76
C GLN A 30 18.83 5.81 9.78
N ASN A 31 17.58 5.60 10.20
CA ASN A 31 16.42 5.88 9.37
C ASN A 31 16.24 7.38 9.07
N LEU A 32 16.54 8.26 10.05
CA LEU A 32 16.51 9.71 9.85
C LEU A 32 17.59 10.15 8.84
N VAL A 33 18.81 9.62 8.96
CA VAL A 33 19.91 9.88 8.03
C VAL A 33 19.56 9.43 6.59
N ILE A 34 18.93 8.26 6.43
CA ILE A 34 18.43 7.79 5.13
C ILE A 34 17.40 8.76 4.53
N ASN A 35 16.58 9.41 5.35
CA ASN A 35 15.60 10.38 4.87
C ASN A 35 16.25 11.70 4.47
N ILE A 36 17.27 12.16 5.20
CA ILE A 36 18.08 13.33 4.81
C ILE A 36 18.74 13.09 3.45
N SER A 37 19.31 11.90 3.20
CA SER A 37 19.98 11.59 1.94
C SER A 37 19.05 11.59 0.72
N ARG A 38 17.72 11.57 0.92
CA ARG A 38 16.71 11.66 -0.15
C ARG A 38 16.24 13.09 -0.41
N SER A 39 16.45 13.99 0.54
CA SER A 39 16.01 15.38 0.50
C SER A 39 17.09 16.28 1.09
N ILE A 40 18.25 16.26 0.45
CA ILE A 40 19.44 16.98 0.90
C ILE A 40 19.17 18.49 0.79
N PRO A 41 19.36 19.26 1.88
CA PRO A 41 19.30 20.72 1.81
C PRO A 41 20.24 21.28 0.73
N ALA A 42 19.79 22.30 0.00
CA ALA A 42 20.60 22.93 -1.05
C ALA A 42 21.90 23.56 -0.51
N ASN A 43 21.85 24.08 0.71
CA ASN A 43 23.00 24.64 1.40
C ASN A 43 23.74 23.53 2.19
N PRO A 44 25.04 23.28 1.92
CA PRO A 44 25.84 22.29 2.64
C PRO A 44 25.89 22.54 4.16
N ALA A 45 25.91 23.80 4.60
CA ALA A 45 25.93 24.16 6.01
C ALA A 45 24.63 23.73 6.73
N HIS A 46 23.49 23.75 6.03
CA HIS A 46 22.21 23.25 6.55
C HIS A 46 22.21 21.72 6.66
N THR A 47 22.85 21.04 5.70
CA THR A 47 23.02 19.58 5.73
C THR A 47 23.88 19.16 6.92
N GLU A 48 25.00 19.84 7.17
CA GLU A 48 25.85 19.59 8.33
C GLU A 48 25.09 19.86 9.64
N TYR A 49 24.36 20.98 9.68
CA TYR A 49 23.56 21.37 10.85
C TYR A 49 22.53 20.31 11.22
N ILE A 50 21.68 19.87 10.27
CA ILE A 50 20.63 18.88 10.56
C ILE A 50 21.22 17.53 10.98
N LEU A 51 22.33 17.12 10.37
CA LEU A 51 23.02 15.89 10.73
C LEU A 51 23.54 15.95 12.16
N ARG A 52 24.15 17.07 12.56
CA ARG A 52 24.61 17.28 13.94
C ARG A 52 23.46 17.14 14.95
N ARG A 53 22.32 17.79 14.71
CA ARG A 53 21.13 17.71 15.59
C ARG A 53 20.56 16.29 15.66
N VAL A 54 20.54 15.56 14.54
CA VAL A 54 20.07 14.17 14.48
C VAL A 54 20.99 13.21 15.22
N PHE A 55 22.32 13.33 15.05
CA PHE A 55 23.30 12.51 15.77
C PHE A 55 23.35 12.83 17.27
N ALA A 56 23.06 14.07 17.67
CA ALA A 56 22.91 14.47 19.06
C ALA A 56 21.62 13.94 19.71
N GLY A 57 20.68 13.40 18.92
CA GLY A 57 19.38 12.91 19.42
C GLY A 57 18.35 14.00 19.68
N GLU A 58 18.62 15.24 19.27
CA GLU A 58 17.75 16.40 19.50
C GLU A 58 16.58 16.45 18.52
N VAL A 59 16.71 15.76 17.38
CA VAL A 59 15.63 15.52 16.40
C VAL A 59 15.31 14.03 16.36
N PRO A 60 14.58 13.49 17.36
CA PRO A 60 14.38 12.05 17.49
C PRO A 60 13.33 11.47 16.53
N THR A 61 12.46 12.30 15.93
CA THR A 61 11.31 11.81 15.16
C THR A 61 11.25 12.33 13.72
N GLN A 62 10.60 11.56 12.84
CA GLN A 62 10.42 11.91 11.43
C GLN A 62 9.62 13.21 11.20
N PRO A 63 8.55 13.52 11.96
CA PRO A 63 7.85 14.81 11.84
C PRO A 63 8.78 15.99 12.13
N GLN A 64 9.58 15.91 13.20
CA GLN A 64 10.53 16.97 13.58
C GLN A 64 11.59 17.17 12.49
N LEU A 65 12.14 16.08 11.93
CA LEU A 65 13.06 16.17 10.79
C LEU A 65 12.40 16.84 9.57
N THR A 66 11.16 16.48 9.27
CA THR A 66 10.43 17.04 8.11
C THR A 66 10.17 18.53 8.28
N ALA A 67 9.77 18.96 9.48
CA ALA A 67 9.60 20.36 9.82
C ALA A 67 10.92 21.14 9.75
N GLY A 68 12.01 20.55 10.23
CA GLY A 68 13.34 21.16 10.17
C GLY A 68 13.85 21.37 8.75
N LEU A 69 13.70 20.37 7.88
CA LEU A 69 14.03 20.51 6.46
C LEU A 69 13.15 21.58 5.78
N ALA A 70 11.87 21.66 6.13
CA ALA A 70 10.97 22.68 5.60
C ALA A 70 11.37 24.10 6.08
N HIS A 71 11.74 24.26 7.36
CA HIS A 71 12.25 25.53 7.88
C HIS A 71 13.52 25.96 7.14
N MET A 72 14.50 25.06 6.98
CA MET A 72 15.73 25.35 6.25
C MET A 72 15.49 25.75 4.79
N ALA A 73 14.52 25.13 4.12
CA ALA A 73 14.14 25.49 2.76
C ALA A 73 13.64 26.95 2.65
N THR A 74 13.11 27.53 3.73
CA THR A 74 12.70 28.96 3.77
C THR A 74 13.86 29.93 4.01
N LEU A 75 14.99 29.44 4.54
CA LEU A 75 16.15 30.28 4.91
C LEU A 75 17.07 30.58 3.71
N GLY A 76 17.02 29.78 2.64
CA GLY A 76 17.94 29.93 1.51
C GLY A 76 19.40 29.73 1.94
N ASP A 77 20.25 30.74 1.75
CA ASP A 77 21.65 30.71 2.17
C ASP A 77 21.90 31.28 3.58
N ALA A 78 20.86 31.75 4.27
CA ALA A 78 20.99 32.33 5.61
C ALA A 78 21.43 31.27 6.65
N PRO A 79 22.17 31.67 7.70
CA PRO A 79 22.50 30.77 8.80
C PRO A 79 21.24 30.34 9.56
N VAL A 80 21.27 29.13 10.13
CA VAL A 80 20.17 28.62 10.96
C VAL A 80 20.25 29.27 12.35
N ASP A 81 19.14 29.86 12.79
CA ASP A 81 18.97 30.30 14.18
C ASP A 81 18.43 29.14 15.01
N ASP A 82 19.18 28.73 16.04
CA ASP A 82 18.84 27.59 16.90
C ASP A 82 17.47 27.78 17.57
N ALA A 83 17.14 28.99 18.03
CA ALA A 83 15.89 29.25 18.72
C ALA A 83 14.68 29.14 17.77
N ALA A 84 14.76 29.77 16.58
CA ALA A 84 13.74 29.66 15.57
C ALA A 84 13.58 28.21 15.05
N PHE A 85 14.69 27.50 14.90
CA PHE A 85 14.70 26.11 14.47
C PHE A 85 13.99 25.21 15.48
N ASP A 86 14.35 25.31 16.77
CA ASP A 86 13.77 24.49 17.84
C ASP A 86 12.25 24.67 17.94
N VAL A 87 11.78 25.92 17.87
CA VAL A 87 10.35 26.24 17.86
C VAL A 87 9.66 25.65 16.63
N SER A 88 10.26 25.78 15.45
CA SER A 88 9.67 25.28 14.19
C SER A 88 9.57 23.75 14.14
N CYS A 89 10.46 23.06 14.84
CA CYS A 89 10.56 21.61 14.85
C CYS A 89 9.94 20.96 16.09
N GLY A 90 9.44 21.74 17.05
CA GLY A 90 8.95 21.21 18.32
C GLY A 90 10.03 20.47 19.12
N ILE A 91 11.27 20.96 19.09
CA ILE A 91 12.34 20.40 19.91
C ILE A 91 12.09 20.80 21.37
N GLY A 92 12.11 19.83 22.28
CA GLY A 92 11.76 20.03 23.69
C GLY A 92 10.26 20.07 23.99
N VAL A 93 9.39 19.82 23.00
CA VAL A 93 7.96 19.64 23.25
C VAL A 93 7.73 18.23 23.80
N GLU A 94 7.34 18.15 25.07
CA GLU A 94 6.88 16.93 25.71
C GLU A 94 5.38 17.00 25.97
N TYR A 95 4.69 15.88 25.80
CA TYR A 95 3.28 15.75 26.11
C TYR A 95 3.12 14.89 27.36
N THR A 96 2.26 15.34 28.27
CA THR A 96 1.91 14.57 29.47
C THR A 96 1.08 13.34 29.11
N GLU A 97 1.07 12.32 29.98
CA GLU A 97 0.24 11.14 29.75
C GLU A 97 -1.25 11.49 29.65
N GLU A 98 -1.68 12.47 30.44
CA GLU A 98 -3.03 13.01 30.44
C GLU A 98 -3.39 13.63 29.10
N GLU A 99 -2.54 14.53 28.57
CA GLU A 99 -2.76 15.15 27.26
C GLU A 99 -2.81 14.12 26.12
N ILE A 100 -1.96 13.10 26.19
CA ILE A 100 -1.94 12.01 25.20
C ILE A 100 -3.26 11.22 25.26
N LYS A 101 -3.70 10.82 26.46
CA LYS A 101 -4.96 10.08 26.66
C LYS A 101 -6.15 10.91 26.18
N GLU A 102 -6.24 12.18 26.56
CA GLU A 102 -7.31 13.08 26.12
C GLU A 102 -7.34 13.25 24.59
N ALA A 103 -6.18 13.42 23.96
CA ALA A 103 -6.09 13.54 22.51
C ALA A 103 -6.49 12.23 21.80
N MET A 104 -6.12 11.07 22.35
CA MET A 104 -6.51 9.77 21.82
C MET A 104 -8.02 9.55 21.95
N VAL A 105 -8.63 9.90 23.08
CA VAL A 105 -10.09 9.83 23.27
C VAL A 105 -10.79 10.71 22.23
N ALA A 106 -10.40 11.98 22.13
CA ALA A 106 -10.99 12.91 21.17
C ALA A 106 -10.80 12.44 19.71
N ALA A 107 -9.66 11.82 19.39
CA ALA A 107 -9.40 11.27 18.06
C ALA A 107 -10.28 10.06 17.73
N VAL A 108 -10.53 9.19 18.72
CA VAL A 108 -11.44 8.04 18.57
C VAL A 108 -12.89 8.53 18.44
N ASP A 109 -13.32 9.48 19.27
CA ASP A 109 -14.67 10.06 19.21
C ASP A 109 -14.94 10.71 17.85
N ALA A 110 -13.97 11.45 17.31
CA ALA A 110 -14.08 12.04 15.97
C ALA A 110 -14.16 10.98 14.86
N ALA A 111 -13.54 9.81 15.05
CA ALA A 111 -13.58 8.70 14.09
C ALA A 111 -14.82 7.81 14.26
N LEU A 112 -15.44 7.80 15.44
CA LEU A 112 -16.48 6.85 15.83
C LEU A 112 -17.69 6.80 14.87
N PRO A 113 -18.26 7.92 14.39
CA PRO A 113 -19.39 7.86 13.44
C PRO A 113 -19.05 7.07 12.17
N ARG A 114 -17.83 7.24 11.66
CA ARG A 114 -17.37 6.54 10.45
C ARG A 114 -17.01 5.09 10.74
N LEU A 115 -16.49 4.79 11.93
CA LEU A 115 -16.23 3.42 12.38
C LEU A 115 -17.54 2.62 12.50
N ILE A 116 -18.58 3.20 13.10
CA ILE A 116 -19.93 2.61 13.19
C ILE A 116 -20.49 2.36 11.80
N GLN A 117 -20.44 3.36 10.91
CA GLN A 117 -20.92 3.24 9.54
C GLN A 117 -20.24 2.10 8.76
N LEU A 118 -18.94 1.89 8.98
CA LEU A 118 -18.16 0.86 8.30
C LEU A 118 -18.20 -0.50 8.99
N GLY A 119 -18.60 -0.54 10.26
CA GLY A 119 -18.58 -1.75 11.10
C GLY A 119 -17.19 -2.36 11.31
N LYS A 120 -16.12 -1.56 11.16
CA LYS A 120 -14.72 -2.06 11.19
C LYS A 120 -13.82 -1.16 12.05
N PRO A 121 -12.92 -1.74 12.87
CA PRO A 121 -12.01 -0.98 13.73
C PRO A 121 -10.81 -0.42 12.95
N ILE A 122 -11.03 0.62 12.15
CA ILE A 122 -9.99 1.23 11.30
C ILE A 122 -9.23 2.32 12.08
N VAL A 123 -8.11 1.95 12.69
CA VAL A 123 -7.23 2.86 13.46
C VAL A 123 -6.79 4.09 12.66
N GLY A 124 -6.60 3.93 11.35
CA GLY A 124 -6.20 5.01 10.44
C GLY A 124 -7.12 6.23 10.46
N LEU A 125 -8.41 6.06 10.80
CA LEU A 125 -9.38 7.16 10.89
C LEU A 125 -9.10 8.09 12.09
N ALA A 126 -8.56 7.55 13.18
CA ALA A 126 -8.18 8.33 14.37
C ALA A 126 -6.77 8.95 14.24
N LEU A 127 -5.93 8.48 13.31
CA LEU A 127 -4.56 8.99 13.17
C LEU A 127 -4.49 10.45 12.73
N LYS A 128 -5.41 10.89 11.86
CA LYS A 128 -5.43 12.28 11.37
C LYS A 128 -5.74 13.28 12.49
N PRO A 129 -6.88 13.17 13.22
CA PRO A 129 -7.18 14.10 14.31
C PRO A 129 -6.13 14.02 15.44
N LEU A 130 -5.55 12.85 15.71
CA LEU A 130 -4.47 12.72 16.69
C LEU A 130 -3.22 13.51 16.27
N LYS A 131 -2.80 13.43 15.00
CA LYS A 131 -1.65 14.19 14.47
C LYS A 131 -1.87 15.70 14.45
N GLU A 132 -3.11 16.13 14.20
CA GLU A 132 -3.45 17.56 14.21
C GLU A 132 -3.35 18.14 15.62
N ARG A 133 -3.65 17.33 16.65
CA ARG A 133 -3.61 17.76 18.05
C ARG A 133 -2.23 17.60 18.70
N LEU A 134 -1.51 16.53 18.36
CA LEU A 134 -0.19 16.22 18.91
C LEU A 134 0.81 15.93 17.76
N PRO A 135 1.26 16.98 17.04
CA PRO A 135 2.08 16.83 15.82
C PRO A 135 3.44 16.17 16.06
N TRP A 136 4.00 16.31 17.27
CA TRP A 136 5.33 15.78 17.61
C TRP A 136 5.27 14.44 18.35
N LEU A 137 4.07 13.88 18.56
CA LEU A 137 3.90 12.65 19.32
C LEU A 137 4.54 11.46 18.59
N ASN A 138 5.25 10.62 19.33
CA ASN A 138 5.71 9.33 18.83
C ASN A 138 4.54 8.34 18.73
N ILE A 139 3.75 8.45 17.66
CA ILE A 139 2.57 7.61 17.43
C ILE A 139 2.90 6.12 17.51
N LYS A 140 4.08 5.69 17.06
CA LYS A 140 4.48 4.27 17.08
C LYS A 140 4.46 3.69 18.50
N ALA A 141 4.78 4.49 19.52
CA ALA A 141 4.71 4.07 20.92
C ALA A 141 3.26 3.91 21.41
N HIS A 142 2.30 4.58 20.79
CA HIS A 142 0.90 4.62 21.22
C HIS A 142 -0.06 3.85 20.28
N THR A 143 0.44 3.27 19.18
CA THR A 143 -0.39 2.52 18.22
C THR A 143 -1.20 1.42 18.88
N SER A 144 -0.59 0.63 19.79
CA SER A 144 -1.29 -0.48 20.46
C SER A 144 -2.41 -0.01 21.38
N ALA A 145 -2.20 1.09 22.10
CA ALA A 145 -3.23 1.69 22.95
C ALA A 145 -4.38 2.26 22.10
N LEU A 146 -4.05 2.94 20.99
CA LEU A 146 -5.04 3.52 20.09
C LEU A 146 -5.89 2.44 19.41
N SER A 147 -5.28 1.33 19.00
CA SER A 147 -6.00 0.18 18.44
C SER A 147 -7.04 -0.37 19.42
N LYS A 148 -6.66 -0.58 20.69
CA LYS A 148 -7.60 -1.04 21.72
C LYS A 148 -8.76 -0.07 21.92
N MET A 149 -8.48 1.23 22.01
CA MET A 149 -9.54 2.24 22.17
C MET A 149 -10.52 2.26 20.99
N VAL A 150 -10.02 2.09 19.76
CA VAL A 150 -10.87 2.01 18.56
C VAL A 150 -11.75 0.76 18.58
N GLU A 151 -11.18 -0.39 18.95
CA GLU A 151 -11.92 -1.66 19.08
C GLU A 151 -13.00 -1.57 20.18
N GLU A 152 -12.64 -1.06 21.36
CA GLU A 152 -13.55 -0.89 22.50
C GLU A 152 -14.67 0.11 22.19
N ALA A 153 -14.35 1.25 21.57
CA ALA A 153 -15.34 2.25 21.20
C ALA A 153 -16.35 1.71 20.17
N LEU A 154 -15.88 0.92 19.20
CA LEU A 154 -16.75 0.28 18.22
C LEU A 154 -17.59 -0.83 18.84
N ALA A 155 -17.03 -1.63 19.75
CA ALA A 155 -17.75 -2.69 20.45
C ALA A 155 -18.84 -2.16 21.40
N ASN A 156 -18.59 -1.01 22.03
CA ASN A 156 -19.53 -0.34 22.94
C ASN A 156 -20.51 0.59 22.21
N ALA A 157 -20.34 0.81 20.90
CA ALA A 157 -21.26 1.62 20.13
C ALA A 157 -22.62 0.91 20.03
N PRO A 158 -23.74 1.66 20.12
CA PRO A 158 -25.05 1.08 19.92
C PRO A 158 -25.10 0.40 18.54
N THR A 159 -25.56 -0.84 18.51
CA THR A 159 -25.75 -1.60 17.28
C THR A 159 -26.75 -0.83 16.43
N PRO A 160 -26.40 -0.40 15.20
CA PRO A 160 -27.39 0.25 14.35
C PRO A 160 -28.51 -0.76 14.06
N GLU A 161 -29.75 -0.39 14.37
CA GLU A 161 -30.91 -1.03 13.76
C GLU A 161 -30.69 -0.97 12.24
N VAL A 162 -30.82 -2.14 11.59
CA VAL A 162 -30.57 -2.28 10.16
C VAL A 162 -31.70 -1.59 9.40
N GLU A 163 -31.59 -0.29 9.19
CA GLU A 163 -32.16 0.35 8.02
C GLU A 163 -31.12 0.26 6.89
N GLU A 164 -31.47 -0.47 5.83
CA GLU A 164 -30.78 -0.35 4.55
C GLU A 164 -30.98 1.09 4.04
N VAL A 165 -30.01 1.96 4.29
CA VAL A 165 -30.01 3.33 3.74
C VAL A 165 -29.15 3.35 2.46
N PRO A 166 -29.63 3.96 1.36
CA PRO A 166 -28.89 4.03 0.10
C PRO A 166 -27.56 4.76 0.27
N ALA A 167 -26.55 4.36 -0.52
CA ALA A 167 -25.23 4.96 -0.54
C ALA A 167 -25.31 6.49 -0.63
N THR A 168 -24.95 7.18 0.45
CA THR A 168 -24.83 8.64 0.48
C THR A 168 -23.48 9.04 -0.13
N PRO A 169 -23.41 10.09 -0.98
CA PRO A 169 -22.15 10.51 -1.61
C PRO A 169 -21.12 10.97 -0.57
N LEU A 170 -19.84 10.76 -0.90
CA LEU A 170 -18.71 11.23 -0.09
C LEU A 170 -18.75 12.78 0.06
N PRO A 171 -18.27 13.34 1.20
CA PRO A 171 -18.27 14.78 1.44
C PRO A 171 -17.39 15.51 0.42
N THR A 172 -17.97 16.47 -0.29
CA THR A 172 -17.32 17.32 -1.30
C THR A 172 -16.68 18.57 -0.67
N ASP A 173 -15.85 18.41 0.35
CA ASP A 173 -15.05 19.53 0.88
C ASP A 173 -13.62 19.08 1.16
N LYS A 174 -12.90 18.81 0.08
CA LYS A 174 -11.48 19.12 -0.02
C LYS A 174 -11.29 19.83 -1.34
N VAL A 175 -10.70 21.02 -1.30
CA VAL A 175 -10.14 21.67 -2.48
C VAL A 175 -9.12 20.70 -3.07
N SER A 176 -9.55 19.93 -4.06
CA SER A 176 -8.65 19.21 -4.95
C SER A 176 -7.72 20.24 -5.59
N PRO A 177 -6.44 19.92 -5.82
CA PRO A 177 -5.62 20.72 -6.73
C PRO A 177 -6.41 20.92 -8.05
N PRO A 178 -6.22 22.06 -8.75
CA PRO A 178 -7.02 22.39 -9.92
C PRO A 178 -7.06 21.16 -10.82
N ALA A 179 -8.28 20.71 -11.11
CA ALA A 179 -8.50 19.59 -12.01
C ALA A 179 -7.66 19.83 -13.27
N PRO A 180 -6.88 18.84 -13.74
CA PRO A 180 -6.30 18.95 -15.06
C PRO A 180 -7.44 19.33 -16.01
N SER A 181 -7.17 20.31 -16.88
CA SER A 181 -8.08 20.77 -17.93
C SER A 181 -8.93 19.62 -18.44
N ALA A 182 -10.26 19.80 -18.44
CA ALA A 182 -11.26 18.78 -18.75
C ALA A 182 -10.68 17.67 -19.64
N PRO A 183 -10.51 16.44 -19.11
CA PRO A 183 -9.98 15.38 -19.94
C PRO A 183 -10.93 15.23 -21.13
N GLU A 184 -10.36 15.15 -22.33
CA GLU A 184 -11.07 14.69 -23.53
C GLU A 184 -11.97 13.51 -23.13
N GLU A 185 -13.23 13.46 -23.60
CA GLU A 185 -14.16 12.39 -23.24
C GLU A 185 -13.50 11.02 -23.51
N VAL A 186 -13.00 10.38 -22.45
CA VAL A 186 -12.33 9.09 -22.54
C VAL A 186 -13.43 8.06 -22.77
N THR A 187 -13.58 7.65 -24.03
CA THR A 187 -14.54 6.62 -24.40
C THR A 187 -14.00 5.24 -24.05
N ASP A 188 -14.92 4.33 -23.80
CA ASP A 188 -14.68 2.90 -23.66
C ASP A 188 -13.82 2.35 -24.82
N GLU A 189 -14.10 2.78 -26.05
CA GLU A 189 -13.34 2.38 -27.25
C GLU A 189 -11.88 2.85 -27.20
N MET A 190 -11.61 4.05 -26.67
CA MET A 190 -10.24 4.54 -26.50
C MET A 190 -9.45 3.70 -25.49
N VAL A 191 -10.11 3.20 -24.44
CA VAL A 191 -9.45 2.39 -23.40
C VAL A 191 -9.24 0.96 -23.88
N PHE A 192 -10.28 0.32 -24.39
CA PHE A 192 -10.23 -1.09 -24.73
C PHE A 192 -9.73 -1.35 -26.15
N GLY A 193 -9.77 -0.37 -27.05
CA GLY A 193 -9.17 -0.43 -28.39
C GLY A 193 -7.64 -0.49 -28.35
N ALA A 194 -7.02 0.00 -27.27
CA ALA A 194 -5.58 -0.15 -27.04
C ALA A 194 -5.15 -1.59 -26.72
N ILE A 195 -6.10 -2.47 -26.39
CA ILE A 195 -5.84 -3.88 -26.11
C ILE A 195 -6.15 -4.67 -27.39
N PRO A 196 -5.20 -5.46 -27.94
CA PRO A 196 -5.41 -6.23 -29.16
C PRO A 196 -6.71 -7.03 -29.11
N ALA A 197 -7.53 -6.95 -30.16
CA ALA A 197 -8.79 -7.70 -30.22
C ALA A 197 -8.57 -9.21 -30.43
N GLU A 198 -7.44 -9.57 -31.03
CA GLU A 198 -7.02 -10.96 -31.16
C GLU A 198 -6.52 -11.50 -29.82
N ASN A 199 -6.96 -12.70 -29.48
CA ASN A 199 -6.56 -13.32 -28.24
C ASN A 199 -5.13 -13.86 -28.36
N ARG A 200 -4.30 -13.65 -27.33
CA ARG A 200 -2.87 -14.00 -27.32
C ARG A 200 -2.58 -15.49 -27.61
N TYR A 201 -3.55 -16.39 -27.51
CA TYR A 201 -3.31 -17.78 -27.89
C TYR A 201 -3.18 -17.97 -29.41
N THR A 202 -3.64 -17.03 -30.24
CA THR A 202 -3.46 -17.11 -31.70
C THR A 202 -1.99 -17.03 -32.11
N SER A 203 -1.11 -16.54 -31.22
CA SER A 203 0.34 -16.58 -31.37
C SER A 203 1.02 -17.77 -30.66
N MET A 204 0.25 -18.77 -30.19
CA MET A 204 0.82 -19.99 -29.64
C MET A 204 1.67 -20.72 -30.69
N GLN A 205 2.81 -21.25 -30.24
CA GLN A 205 3.87 -21.76 -31.11
C GLN A 205 3.48 -23.00 -31.94
N THR A 206 2.40 -23.71 -31.59
CA THR A 206 2.01 -24.96 -32.24
C THR A 206 0.53 -24.93 -32.68
N PRO A 207 0.20 -25.40 -33.91
CA PRO A 207 -1.17 -25.48 -34.40
C PRO A 207 -2.12 -26.28 -33.50
N GLU A 208 -1.61 -27.32 -32.83
CA GLU A 208 -2.37 -28.17 -31.91
C GLU A 208 -2.89 -27.40 -30.69
N ASN A 209 -2.01 -26.66 -29.99
CA ASN A 209 -2.41 -25.83 -28.86
C ASN A 209 -3.41 -24.73 -29.26
N ALA A 210 -3.24 -24.13 -30.44
CA ALA A 210 -4.17 -23.13 -30.96
C ALA A 210 -5.57 -23.75 -31.19
N ALA A 211 -5.63 -24.96 -31.77
CA ALA A 211 -6.87 -25.69 -31.97
C ALA A 211 -7.53 -26.11 -30.66
N ALA A 212 -6.76 -26.64 -29.70
CA ALA A 212 -7.25 -27.04 -28.38
C ALA A 212 -7.82 -25.85 -27.61
N HIS A 213 -7.15 -24.69 -27.66
CA HIS A 213 -7.64 -23.48 -27.00
C HIS A 213 -8.90 -22.93 -27.66
N LYS A 214 -8.97 -22.94 -29.00
CA LYS A 214 -10.19 -22.57 -29.72
C LYS A 214 -11.37 -23.46 -29.34
N ALA A 215 -11.16 -24.78 -29.31
CA ALA A 215 -12.19 -25.73 -28.88
C ALA A 215 -12.63 -25.52 -27.43
N PHE A 216 -11.70 -25.15 -26.54
CA PHE A 216 -12.02 -24.79 -25.16
C PHE A 216 -12.87 -23.51 -25.07
N LEU A 217 -12.53 -22.47 -25.82
CA LEU A 217 -13.32 -21.23 -25.87
C LEU A 217 -14.74 -21.46 -26.41
N GLU A 218 -14.87 -22.30 -27.44
CA GLU A 218 -16.15 -22.75 -27.96
C GLU A 218 -16.96 -23.53 -26.91
N SER A 219 -16.32 -24.43 -26.15
CA SER A 219 -17.00 -25.24 -25.14
C SER A 219 -17.53 -24.42 -23.96
N VAL A 220 -16.85 -23.33 -23.59
CA VAL A 220 -17.33 -22.39 -22.56
C VAL A 220 -18.19 -21.27 -23.14
N GLY A 221 -18.39 -21.21 -24.47
CA GLY A 221 -19.17 -20.18 -25.14
C GLY A 221 -18.63 -18.76 -24.89
N ALA A 222 -17.32 -18.55 -25.04
CA ALA A 222 -16.68 -17.25 -24.89
C ALA A 222 -15.69 -16.99 -26.04
N THR A 223 -15.65 -15.76 -26.54
CA THR A 223 -14.63 -15.34 -27.54
C THR A 223 -13.29 -15.02 -26.88
N ILE A 224 -13.34 -14.48 -25.66
CA ILE A 224 -12.21 -14.05 -24.85
C ILE A 224 -12.44 -14.48 -23.41
N LEU A 225 -11.36 -14.92 -22.76
CA LEU A 225 -11.34 -15.17 -21.33
C LEU A 225 -10.33 -14.25 -20.66
N THR A 226 -10.78 -13.48 -19.69
CA THR A 226 -9.93 -12.70 -18.79
C THR A 226 -10.02 -13.27 -17.38
N ARG A 227 -9.17 -12.77 -16.48
CA ARG A 227 -9.24 -13.09 -15.06
C ARG A 227 -8.96 -11.85 -14.23
N PHE A 228 -9.70 -11.67 -13.16
CA PHE A 228 -9.34 -10.75 -12.08
C PHE A 228 -8.81 -11.58 -10.91
N PRO A 229 -7.49 -11.50 -10.59
CA PRO A 229 -6.89 -12.38 -9.60
C PRO A 229 -6.44 -11.66 -8.31
N PRO A 230 -7.36 -11.28 -7.41
CA PRO A 230 -6.99 -10.65 -6.15
C PRO A 230 -6.46 -11.67 -5.12
N GLU A 231 -5.49 -11.23 -4.31
CA GLU A 231 -5.07 -11.98 -3.11
C GLU A 231 -6.13 -11.79 -1.99
N PRO A 232 -6.66 -12.87 -1.38
CA PRO A 232 -7.68 -12.79 -0.34
C PRO A 232 -7.10 -12.49 1.06
N ASN A 233 -6.12 -11.58 1.15
CA ASN A 233 -5.42 -11.22 2.37
C ASN A 233 -5.56 -9.73 2.76
N GLY A 234 -6.40 -8.98 2.03
CA GLY A 234 -6.66 -7.58 2.28
C GLY A 234 -7.85 -7.03 1.51
N TYR A 235 -8.20 -5.78 1.79
CA TYR A 235 -9.29 -5.06 1.12
C TYR A 235 -8.87 -4.50 -0.23
N LEU A 236 -9.79 -4.49 -1.19
CA LEU A 236 -9.55 -3.83 -2.47
C LEU A 236 -9.41 -2.32 -2.27
N HIS A 237 -8.30 -1.78 -2.74
CA HIS A 237 -8.09 -0.33 -2.88
C HIS A 237 -8.35 0.15 -4.32
N LEU A 238 -8.31 1.47 -4.57
CA LEU A 238 -8.63 2.08 -5.87
C LEU A 238 -7.84 1.51 -7.07
N GLY A 239 -6.57 1.13 -6.88
CA GLY A 239 -5.81 0.42 -7.92
C GLY A 239 -6.47 -0.88 -8.41
N HIS A 240 -7.17 -1.61 -7.54
CA HIS A 240 -7.93 -2.80 -7.91
C HIS A 240 -9.17 -2.46 -8.73
N ALA A 241 -9.80 -1.30 -8.50
CA ALA A 241 -10.94 -0.86 -9.32
C ALA A 241 -10.54 -0.73 -10.80
N LYS A 242 -9.34 -0.17 -11.08
CA LYS A 242 -8.80 -0.13 -12.45
C LYS A 242 -8.61 -1.54 -13.03
N SER A 243 -8.01 -2.45 -12.26
CA SER A 243 -7.79 -3.83 -12.72
C SER A 243 -9.11 -4.58 -12.95
N CYS A 244 -10.09 -4.38 -12.08
CA CYS A 244 -11.43 -4.95 -12.20
C CYS A 244 -12.12 -4.42 -13.47
N PHE A 245 -12.19 -3.09 -13.63
CA PHE A 245 -12.74 -2.44 -14.82
C PHE A 245 -12.10 -2.96 -16.12
N LEU A 246 -10.76 -3.06 -16.15
CA LEU A 246 -10.05 -3.54 -17.34
C LEU A 246 -10.39 -5.00 -17.67
N ASN A 247 -10.32 -5.90 -16.70
CA ASN A 247 -10.53 -7.32 -16.97
C ASN A 247 -11.99 -7.64 -17.32
N PHE A 248 -12.94 -7.10 -16.57
CA PHE A 248 -14.37 -7.34 -16.77
C PHE A 248 -14.91 -6.56 -17.97
N GLY A 249 -14.57 -5.28 -18.09
CA GLY A 249 -15.02 -4.42 -19.19
C GLY A 249 -14.49 -4.89 -20.54
N TYR A 250 -13.21 -5.27 -20.62
CA TYR A 250 -12.62 -5.75 -21.87
C TYR A 250 -13.30 -7.03 -22.38
N ALA A 251 -13.58 -7.98 -21.48
CA ALA A 251 -14.31 -9.19 -21.82
C ALA A 251 -15.76 -8.88 -22.24
N ALA A 252 -16.46 -8.04 -21.48
CA ALA A 252 -17.86 -7.70 -21.73
C ALA A 252 -18.07 -7.09 -23.13
N GLN A 253 -17.18 -6.19 -23.56
CA GLN A 253 -17.27 -5.55 -24.88
C GLN A 253 -17.07 -6.50 -26.07
N ARG A 254 -16.49 -7.68 -25.83
CA ARG A 254 -16.13 -8.63 -26.89
C ARG A 254 -16.94 -9.92 -26.83
N GLY A 255 -17.99 -9.98 -26.00
CA GLY A 255 -18.75 -11.21 -25.76
C GLY A 255 -17.92 -12.30 -25.05
N GLY A 256 -16.91 -11.88 -24.29
CA GLY A 256 -16.05 -12.73 -23.49
C GLY A 256 -16.58 -12.95 -22.08
N LYS A 257 -15.80 -13.67 -21.27
CA LYS A 257 -16.10 -14.00 -19.88
C LYS A 257 -14.90 -13.73 -18.99
N THR A 258 -15.16 -13.38 -17.73
CA THR A 258 -14.11 -13.08 -16.74
C THR A 258 -14.20 -14.05 -15.57
N TYR A 259 -13.10 -14.71 -15.25
CA TYR A 259 -12.96 -15.45 -13.99
C TYR A 259 -12.64 -14.49 -12.84
N LEU A 260 -13.28 -14.68 -11.70
CA LEU A 260 -12.77 -14.16 -10.42
C LEU A 260 -11.95 -15.28 -9.79
N ARG A 261 -10.62 -15.19 -9.88
CA ARG A 261 -9.73 -16.25 -9.41
C ARG A 261 -8.94 -15.79 -8.20
N PHE A 262 -9.31 -16.23 -7.01
CA PHE A 262 -8.55 -15.87 -5.81
C PHE A 262 -7.13 -16.43 -5.88
N ASP A 263 -6.14 -15.57 -5.62
CA ASP A 263 -4.74 -15.98 -5.54
C ASP A 263 -4.41 -16.44 -4.12
N ASP A 264 -4.83 -17.66 -3.82
CA ASP A 264 -4.85 -18.31 -2.51
C ASP A 264 -3.63 -19.24 -2.32
N THR A 265 -2.46 -18.75 -2.73
CA THR A 265 -1.20 -19.50 -2.66
C THR A 265 -0.56 -19.49 -1.26
N ASN A 266 -1.09 -18.68 -0.34
CA ASN A 266 -0.55 -18.53 1.01
C ASN A 266 -1.61 -18.83 2.09
N PRO A 267 -1.68 -20.08 2.57
CA PRO A 267 -2.75 -20.54 3.46
C PRO A 267 -2.80 -19.81 4.82
N GLU A 268 -1.72 -19.16 5.26
CA GLU A 268 -1.68 -18.46 6.55
C GLU A 268 -2.30 -17.05 6.51
N LYS A 269 -2.53 -16.50 5.31
CA LYS A 269 -2.95 -15.09 5.14
C LYS A 269 -4.38 -14.91 4.67
N GLU A 270 -5.12 -16.01 4.54
CA GLU A 270 -6.46 -15.99 3.96
C GLU A 270 -7.52 -15.77 5.02
N SER A 271 -8.46 -14.88 4.72
CA SER A 271 -9.65 -14.70 5.54
C SER A 271 -10.90 -14.71 4.69
N HIS A 272 -11.92 -15.44 5.15
CA HIS A 272 -13.24 -15.44 4.55
C HIS A 272 -13.85 -14.03 4.49
N GLU A 273 -13.48 -13.15 5.42
CA GLU A 273 -13.86 -11.74 5.43
C GLU A 273 -13.40 -11.02 4.14
N TYR A 274 -12.14 -11.22 3.74
CA TYR A 274 -11.59 -10.60 2.54
C TYR A 274 -12.21 -11.17 1.27
N ILE A 275 -12.40 -12.49 1.20
CA ILE A 275 -13.10 -13.15 0.08
C ILE A 275 -14.49 -12.54 -0.11
N ASN A 276 -15.25 -12.39 0.97
CA ASN A 276 -16.60 -11.83 0.92
C ASN A 276 -16.60 -10.34 0.55
N SER A 277 -15.66 -9.56 1.11
CA SER A 277 -15.51 -8.14 0.75
C SER A 277 -15.18 -7.98 -0.74
N ILE A 278 -14.24 -8.76 -1.26
CA ILE A 278 -13.83 -8.72 -2.68
C ILE A 278 -15.03 -9.05 -3.58
N LYS A 279 -15.81 -10.09 -3.27
CA LYS A 279 -17.03 -10.42 -4.04
C LYS A 279 -18.04 -9.28 -4.01
N LYS A 280 -18.24 -8.65 -2.84
CA LYS A 280 -19.14 -7.51 -2.68
C LYS A 280 -18.66 -6.32 -3.50
N ASP A 281 -17.36 -6.02 -3.49
CA ASP A 281 -16.78 -4.89 -4.24
C ASP A 281 -16.88 -5.11 -5.75
N VAL A 282 -16.61 -6.33 -6.24
CA VAL A 282 -16.78 -6.69 -7.66
C VAL A 282 -18.24 -6.51 -8.09
N ALA A 283 -19.19 -6.98 -7.29
CA ALA A 283 -20.62 -6.79 -7.55
C ALA A 283 -21.04 -5.31 -7.49
N TRP A 284 -20.50 -4.56 -6.53
CA TRP A 284 -20.75 -3.13 -6.36
C TRP A 284 -20.25 -2.31 -7.55
N LEU A 285 -19.13 -2.72 -8.17
CA LEU A 285 -18.63 -2.16 -9.43
C LEU A 285 -19.45 -2.56 -10.67
N GLY A 286 -20.54 -3.31 -10.51
CA GLY A 286 -21.44 -3.71 -11.59
C GLY A 286 -20.96 -4.91 -12.40
N HIS A 287 -20.03 -5.70 -11.87
CA HIS A 287 -19.47 -6.86 -12.57
C HIS A 287 -19.95 -8.18 -11.96
N THR A 288 -20.20 -9.17 -12.81
CA THR A 288 -20.53 -10.54 -12.39
C THR A 288 -19.50 -11.51 -12.96
N PRO A 289 -18.80 -12.29 -12.12
CA PRO A 289 -17.85 -13.28 -12.61
C PRO A 289 -18.58 -14.44 -13.29
N PHE A 290 -17.97 -14.96 -14.36
CA PHE A 290 -18.45 -16.17 -15.01
C PHE A 290 -18.32 -17.39 -14.08
N THR A 291 -17.18 -17.49 -13.41
CA THR A 291 -16.93 -18.53 -12.41
C THR A 291 -15.95 -17.97 -11.38
N VAL A 292 -16.15 -18.39 -10.14
CA VAL A 292 -15.20 -18.13 -9.05
C VAL A 292 -14.32 -19.35 -8.91
N THR A 293 -13.01 -19.17 -9.02
CA THR A 293 -12.02 -20.24 -8.85
C THR A 293 -10.93 -19.81 -7.88
N HIS A 294 -10.11 -20.75 -7.48
CA HIS A 294 -8.97 -20.54 -6.61
C HIS A 294 -7.70 -21.05 -7.30
N THR A 295 -6.54 -20.50 -6.97
CA THR A 295 -5.26 -21.07 -7.43
C THR A 295 -5.07 -22.47 -6.84
N SER A 296 -5.52 -22.71 -5.61
CA SER A 296 -5.46 -24.00 -4.92
C SER A 296 -6.22 -25.12 -5.62
N ASP A 297 -7.31 -24.80 -6.34
CA ASP A 297 -8.05 -25.76 -7.19
C ASP A 297 -7.12 -26.46 -8.21
N TYR A 298 -5.98 -25.85 -8.53
CA TYR A 298 -5.02 -26.32 -9.54
C TYR A 298 -3.70 -26.82 -8.95
N PHE A 299 -3.54 -26.94 -7.63
CA PHE A 299 -2.24 -27.30 -7.02
C PHE A 299 -1.68 -28.63 -7.52
N GLN A 300 -2.51 -29.66 -7.68
CA GLN A 300 -2.04 -30.94 -8.23
C GLN A 300 -1.51 -30.77 -9.65
N GLN A 301 -2.24 -30.06 -10.51
CA GLN A 301 -1.80 -29.80 -11.88
C GLN A 301 -0.51 -28.97 -11.92
N LEU A 302 -0.39 -27.96 -11.07
CA LEU A 302 0.82 -27.13 -10.95
C LEU A 302 2.02 -27.97 -10.48
N TYR A 303 1.82 -28.89 -9.55
CA TYR A 303 2.83 -29.83 -9.09
C TYR A 303 3.28 -30.77 -10.21
N ASP A 304 2.33 -31.36 -10.95
CA ASP A 304 2.63 -32.27 -12.06
C ASP A 304 3.43 -31.55 -13.16
N ILE A 305 3.06 -30.30 -13.48
CA ILE A 305 3.82 -29.44 -14.40
C ILE A 305 5.23 -29.17 -13.86
N ALA A 306 5.40 -28.90 -12.57
CA ALA A 306 6.72 -28.71 -11.98
C ALA A 306 7.59 -29.97 -12.09
N CYS A 307 7.03 -31.16 -11.85
CA CYS A 307 7.72 -32.43 -12.04
C CYS A 307 8.11 -32.68 -13.51
N ASP A 308 7.26 -32.33 -14.47
CA ASP A 308 7.54 -32.41 -15.90
C ASP A 308 8.68 -31.43 -16.29
N LEU A 309 8.67 -30.20 -15.77
CA LEU A 309 9.76 -29.24 -15.99
C LEU A 309 11.11 -29.75 -15.48
N VAL A 310 11.13 -30.38 -14.30
CA VAL A 310 12.34 -31.03 -13.76
C VAL A 310 12.79 -32.18 -14.66
N SER A 311 11.85 -33.03 -15.10
CA SER A 311 12.15 -34.16 -15.98
C SER A 311 12.70 -33.74 -17.34
N ARG A 312 12.33 -32.55 -17.83
CA ARG A 312 12.84 -31.94 -19.07
C ARG A 312 14.14 -31.15 -18.89
N GLY A 313 14.68 -31.07 -17.67
CA GLY A 313 15.87 -30.27 -17.36
C GLY A 313 15.64 -28.76 -17.43
N LEU A 314 14.38 -28.31 -17.34
CA LEU A 314 13.98 -26.89 -17.37
C LEU A 314 13.77 -26.30 -15.97
N ALA A 315 13.82 -27.14 -14.93
CA ALA A 315 13.77 -26.74 -13.53
C ALA A 315 14.73 -27.62 -12.70
N TYR A 316 15.15 -27.09 -11.56
CA TYR A 316 16.02 -27.79 -10.60
C TYR A 316 15.61 -27.39 -9.17
N VAL A 317 16.04 -28.19 -8.19
CA VAL A 317 15.89 -27.87 -6.76
C VAL A 317 17.10 -27.05 -6.33
N ASP A 318 16.84 -25.85 -5.83
CA ASP A 318 17.84 -24.93 -5.32
C ASP A 318 17.91 -25.02 -3.79
N ASP A 319 19.12 -25.22 -3.25
CA ASP A 319 19.42 -25.25 -1.82
C ASP A 319 20.04 -23.93 -1.32
N GLN A 320 20.22 -22.95 -2.21
CA GLN A 320 20.73 -21.63 -1.85
C GLN A 320 19.79 -20.91 -0.89
N ASN A 321 20.40 -20.25 0.10
CA ASN A 321 19.66 -19.30 0.90
C ASN A 321 19.50 -17.96 0.15
N LYS A 322 18.68 -17.07 0.71
CA LYS A 322 18.39 -15.75 0.11
C LYS A 322 19.62 -14.86 -0.08
N GLU A 323 20.65 -15.04 0.76
CA GLU A 323 21.89 -14.26 0.72
C GLU A 323 22.74 -14.72 -0.46
N ASP A 324 22.86 -16.04 -0.64
CA ASP A 324 23.57 -16.66 -1.77
C ASP A 324 22.92 -16.25 -3.10
N MET A 325 21.60 -16.43 -3.25
CA MET A 325 20.87 -16.02 -4.45
C MET A 325 21.08 -14.55 -4.85
N SER A 326 21.23 -13.66 -3.86
CA SER A 326 21.44 -12.23 -4.09
C SER A 326 22.86 -11.86 -4.47
N SER A 327 23.85 -12.72 -4.20
CA SER A 327 25.24 -12.50 -4.58
C SER A 327 25.54 -12.93 -6.01
N TYR A 328 24.75 -13.88 -6.53
CA TYR A 328 24.86 -14.39 -7.91
C TYR A 328 24.07 -13.58 -8.96
N ARG A 329 23.12 -12.72 -8.53
CA ARG A 329 22.24 -11.92 -9.39
C ARG A 329 22.55 -10.44 -9.32
#